data_AF-A0A101XH46-F1
#
_entry.id   AF-A0A101XH46-F1
#
_cell.length_a   1.000
_cell.length_b   1.000
_cell.length_c   1.000
_cell.angle_alpha   90.00
_cell.angle_beta   90.00
_cell.angle_gamma   90.00
#
_symmetry.space_group_name_H-M   'P 1'
#
loop_
_entity.id
_entity.type
_entity.pdbx_description
1 polymer ?
#
loop_
_entity_poly.entity_id
_entity_poly.type
_entity_poly.pdbx_seq_one_letter_code
_entity_poly.pdbx_strand_id
1 'polypeptide(L)'
;MYLQMELLLLVAAVAVLALIIFFVSRRGSSPPQEVGVRYTPGEQEILRQLGEMKERVDKMIPPYGRVGYIPSSVEELKELLGFTYVKLGERELGERPSGLEKIEELDADFLQARLGERYVYVMRRGGKKLVAVGNQYLDYLTARFLIEFLDYI
;
A
#
# COMPACT_ATOMS: atom_id res chain seq x y z
N MET A 1 -36.95 -27.75 46.38
CA MET A 1 -35.60 -28.04 46.93
C MET A 1 -34.54 -28.22 45.85
N TYR A 2 -34.77 -29.06 44.82
CA TYR A 2 -33.79 -29.31 43.76
C TYR A 2 -33.42 -28.05 42.94
N LEU A 3 -34.42 -27.26 42.52
CA LEU A 3 -34.22 -25.99 41.80
C LEU A 3 -33.45 -24.93 42.60
N GLN A 4 -33.60 -24.90 43.92
CA GLN A 4 -32.87 -23.96 44.78
C GLN A 4 -31.39 -24.37 44.94
N MET A 5 -31.12 -25.68 45.00
CA MET A 5 -29.76 -26.21 45.00
C MET A 5 -29.04 -25.89 43.70
N GLU A 6 -29.68 -26.10 42.54
CA GLU A 6 -29.09 -25.78 41.24
C GLU A 6 -28.83 -24.28 41.06
N LEU A 7 -29.74 -23.42 41.53
CA LEU A 7 -29.55 -21.98 41.51
C LEU A 7 -28.36 -21.54 42.39
N LEU A 8 -28.24 -22.12 43.60
CA LEU A 8 -27.10 -21.86 44.48
C LEU A 8 -25.78 -22.33 43.88
N LEU A 9 -25.78 -23.48 43.21
CA LEU A 9 -24.60 -24.05 42.54
C LEU A 9 -24.17 -23.21 41.35
N LEU A 10 -25.13 -22.69 40.57
CA LEU A 10 -24.89 -21.76 39.48
C LEU A 10 -24.29 -20.45 39.98
N VAL A 11 -24.87 -19.86 41.03
CA VAL A 11 -24.38 -18.62 41.64
C VAL A 11 -22.97 -18.80 42.20
N ALA A 12 -22.69 -19.93 42.86
CA ALA A 12 -21.36 -20.26 43.36
C ALA A 12 -20.34 -20.40 42.22
N ALA A 13 -20.70 -21.07 41.12
CA ALA A 13 -19.83 -21.22 39.96
C ALA A 13 -19.49 -19.87 39.30
N VAL A 14 -20.49 -18.98 39.15
CA VAL A 14 -20.28 -17.63 38.60
C VAL A 14 -19.40 -16.79 39.52
N ALA A 15 -19.59 -16.88 40.84
CA ALA A 15 -18.75 -16.17 41.81
C ALA A 15 -17.29 -16.63 41.76
N VAL A 16 -17.04 -17.94 41.67
CA VAL A 16 -15.69 -18.51 41.52
C VAL A 16 -15.05 -18.06 40.21
N LEU A 17 -15.80 -18.08 39.11
CA LEU A 17 -15.30 -17.63 37.80
C LEU A 17 -14.88 -16.15 37.84
N ALA A 18 -15.72 -15.29 38.43
CA ALA A 18 -15.42 -13.87 38.61
C ALA A 18 -14.18 -13.65 39.48
N LEU A 19 -13.99 -14.48 40.52
CA LEU A 19 -12.84 -14.42 41.42
C LEU A 19 -11.55 -14.85 40.71
N ILE A 20 -11.61 -15.88 39.86
CA ILE A 20 -10.50 -16.30 39.01
C ILE A 20 -10.15 -15.19 38.01
N ILE A 21 -11.13 -14.63 37.29
CA ILE A 21 -10.92 -13.54 36.34
C ILE A 21 -10.30 -12.33 37.03
N PHE A 22 -10.78 -11.99 38.23
CA PHE A 22 -10.24 -10.90 39.04
C PHE A 22 -8.79 -11.16 39.46
N PHE A 23 -8.45 -12.37 39.90
CA PHE A 23 -7.06 -12.71 40.24
C PHE A 23 -6.13 -12.76 39.02
N VAL A 24 -6.63 -13.22 37.88
CA VAL A 24 -5.88 -13.24 36.61
C VAL A 24 -5.68 -11.84 36.06
N SER A 25 -6.69 -10.97 36.10
CA SER A 25 -6.55 -9.57 35.64
C SER A 25 -5.68 -8.73 36.57
N ARG A 26 -5.66 -9.04 37.87
CA ARG A 26 -4.81 -8.35 38.86
C ARG A 26 -3.36 -8.83 38.83
N ARG A 27 -3.10 -10.05 38.34
CA ARG A 27 -1.78 -10.45 37.81
C ARG A 27 -1.59 -9.80 36.44
N GLY A 28 -1.63 -8.47 36.41
CA GLY A 28 -1.38 -7.69 35.22
C GLY A 28 -0.18 -8.28 34.50
N SER A 29 -0.38 -8.62 33.22
CA SER A 29 0.71 -8.87 32.28
C SER A 29 1.78 -7.84 32.59
N SER A 30 2.94 -8.30 33.06
CA SER A 30 4.11 -7.44 33.18
C SER A 30 4.15 -6.63 31.88
N PRO A 31 4.27 -5.28 31.94
CA PRO A 31 4.45 -4.53 30.71
C PRO A 31 5.53 -5.26 29.92
N PRO A 32 5.30 -5.59 28.64
CA PRO A 32 6.25 -6.39 27.87
C PRO A 32 7.60 -5.79 28.17
N GLN A 33 8.47 -6.58 28.82
CA GLN A 33 9.82 -6.12 29.07
C GLN A 33 10.30 -5.75 27.68
N GLU A 34 10.44 -4.44 27.44
CA GLU A 34 11.22 -3.98 26.31
C GLU A 34 12.54 -4.68 26.57
N VAL A 35 12.78 -5.73 25.79
CA VAL A 35 14.09 -6.33 25.65
C VAL A 35 14.89 -5.17 25.09
N GLY A 36 15.38 -4.31 25.97
CA GLY A 36 16.21 -3.18 25.65
C GLY A 36 17.48 -3.82 25.20
N VAL A 37 17.52 -4.17 23.91
CA VAL A 37 18.71 -4.69 23.26
C VAL A 37 19.73 -3.58 23.42
N ARG A 38 20.59 -3.71 24.42
CA ARG A 38 21.72 -2.81 24.61
C ARG A 38 22.70 -3.17 23.53
N TYR A 39 22.49 -2.56 22.37
CA TYR A 39 23.43 -2.61 21.28
C TYR A 39 24.76 -2.04 21.77
N THR A 40 25.83 -2.80 21.57
CA THR A 40 27.19 -2.33 21.74
C THR A 40 27.44 -1.13 20.82
N PRO A 41 28.43 -0.26 21.11
CA PRO A 41 28.72 0.90 20.25
C PRO A 41 28.94 0.55 18.77
N GLY A 42 29.51 -0.63 18.49
CA GLY A 42 29.67 -1.13 17.12
C GLY A 42 28.35 -1.55 16.47
N GLU A 43 27.46 -2.21 17.21
CA GLU A 43 26.12 -2.58 16.72
C GLU A 43 25.23 -1.34 16.50
N GLN A 44 25.38 -0.30 17.31
CA GLN A 44 24.67 0.97 17.10
C GLN A 44 25.09 1.66 15.81
N GLU A 45 26.39 1.65 15.49
CA GLU A 45 26.89 2.22 14.24
C GLU A 45 26.41 1.43 13.01
N ILE A 46 26.38 0.09 13.11
CA ILE A 46 25.82 -0.78 12.05
C ILE A 46 24.33 -0.48 11.85
N LEU A 47 23.55 -0.33 12.92
CA LEU A 47 22.13 0.00 12.83
C LEU A 47 21.90 1.41 12.29
N ARG A 48 22.76 2.37 12.64
CA ARG A 48 22.71 3.74 12.09
C ARG A 48 22.96 3.73 10.59
N GLN A 49 24.00 3.03 10.15
CA GLN A 49 24.31 2.88 8.73
C GLN A 49 23.21 2.14 7.97
N LEU A 50 22.64 1.08 8.56
CA LEU A 50 21.47 0.38 8.00
C LEU A 50 20.23 1.28 7.93
N GLY A 51 19.99 2.12 8.94
CA GLY A 51 18.90 3.09 8.95
C GLY A 51 19.06 4.15 7.87
N GLU A 52 20.26 4.74 7.76
CA GLU A 52 20.59 5.72 6.71
C GLU A 52 20.53 5.08 5.31
N MET A 53 20.97 3.84 5.16
CA MET A 53 20.91 3.11 3.90
C MET A 53 19.48 2.73 3.55
N LYS A 54 18.68 2.28 4.53
CA LYS A 54 17.24 2.05 4.37
C LYS A 54 16.53 3.33 3.95
N GLU A 55 16.82 4.46 4.57
CA GLU A 55 16.19 5.74 4.22
C GLU A 55 16.58 6.21 2.80
N ARG A 56 17.84 6.01 2.40
CA ARG A 56 18.29 6.28 1.02
C ARG A 56 17.64 5.34 0.01
N VAL A 57 17.50 4.07 0.36
CA VAL A 57 16.82 3.06 -0.45
C VAL A 57 15.32 3.36 -0.53
N ASP A 58 14.66 3.72 0.57
CA ASP A 58 13.24 4.11 0.61
C ASP A 58 12.97 5.41 -0.16
N LYS A 59 13.95 6.31 -0.28
CA LYS A 59 13.86 7.52 -1.11
C LYS A 59 14.15 7.25 -2.59
N MET A 60 14.92 6.21 -2.91
CA MET A 60 15.23 5.81 -4.30
C MET A 60 14.21 4.82 -4.86
N ILE A 61 13.63 3.96 -4.02
CA ILE A 61 12.58 3.03 -4.42
C ILE A 61 11.29 3.86 -4.44
N PRO A 62 10.69 4.11 -5.62
CA PRO A 62 9.40 4.78 -5.67
C PRO A 62 8.40 3.95 -4.86
N PRO A 63 7.30 4.54 -4.37
CA PRO A 63 6.31 3.81 -3.57
C PRO A 63 5.86 2.46 -4.18
N TYR A 64 6.00 2.30 -5.50
CA TYR A 64 5.59 1.12 -6.28
C TYR A 64 6.71 0.10 -6.55
N GLY A 65 7.98 0.41 -6.30
CA GLY A 65 9.04 -0.63 -6.28
C GLY A 65 8.93 -1.56 -5.07
N ARG A 66 8.03 -1.24 -4.12
CA ARG A 66 7.76 -2.02 -2.91
C ARG A 66 6.86 -3.24 -3.15
N VAL A 67 6.12 -3.30 -4.26
CA VAL A 67 5.12 -4.37 -4.46
C VAL A 67 5.76 -5.67 -4.99
N GLY A 68 6.93 -5.61 -5.62
CA GLY A 68 7.69 -6.79 -6.02
C GLY A 68 7.07 -7.64 -7.14
N TYR A 69 5.98 -7.19 -7.77
CA TYR A 69 5.35 -7.87 -8.91
C TYR A 69 4.82 -6.87 -9.95
N ILE A 70 4.71 -7.33 -11.21
CA ILE A 70 4.15 -6.56 -12.32
C ILE A 70 2.63 -6.80 -12.36
N PRO A 71 1.78 -5.75 -12.37
CA PRO A 71 0.34 -5.90 -12.44
C PRO A 71 -0.06 -6.75 -13.64
N SER A 72 -1.03 -7.63 -13.42
CA SER A 72 -1.50 -8.55 -14.46
C SER A 72 -2.60 -7.95 -15.33
N SER A 73 -3.18 -6.82 -14.91
CA SER A 73 -4.33 -6.19 -15.56
C SER A 73 -4.28 -4.66 -15.49
N VAL A 74 -5.07 -4.02 -16.35
CA VAL A 74 -5.20 -2.55 -16.39
C VAL A 74 -6.00 -2.03 -15.20
N GLU A 75 -6.93 -2.82 -14.67
CA GLU A 75 -7.68 -2.53 -13.44
C GLU A 75 -6.75 -2.41 -12.24
N GLU A 76 -5.89 -3.42 -12.06
CA GLU A 76 -4.92 -3.47 -10.99
C GLU A 76 -3.93 -2.30 -11.11
N LEU A 77 -3.48 -1.99 -12.33
CA LEU A 77 -2.64 -0.82 -12.57
C LEU A 77 -3.31 0.49 -12.14
N LYS A 78 -4.59 0.67 -12.50
CA LYS A 78 -5.38 1.86 -12.15
C LYS A 78 -5.49 2.02 -10.65
N GLU A 79 -5.79 0.93 -9.93
CA GLU A 79 -5.92 0.93 -8.47
C GLU A 79 -4.58 1.21 -7.78
N LEU A 80 -3.50 0.54 -8.21
CA LEU A 80 -2.16 0.69 -7.63
C LEU A 80 -1.62 2.10 -7.77
N LEU A 81 -1.78 2.72 -8.95
CA LEU A 81 -1.26 4.06 -9.23
C LEU A 81 -2.27 5.17 -8.94
N GLY A 82 -3.46 4.83 -8.45
CA GLY A 82 -4.51 5.80 -8.11
C GLY A 82 -4.97 6.63 -9.31
N PHE A 83 -5.00 6.04 -10.51
CA PHE A 83 -5.45 6.72 -11.71
C PHE A 83 -6.97 6.88 -11.72
N THR A 84 -7.45 8.07 -12.05
CA THR A 84 -8.89 8.34 -12.21
C THR A 84 -9.40 7.79 -13.54
N TYR A 85 -8.53 7.72 -14.54
CA TYR A 85 -8.83 7.21 -15.88
C TYR A 85 -7.63 6.47 -16.46
N VAL A 86 -7.86 5.35 -17.13
CA VAL A 86 -6.84 4.59 -17.86
C VAL A 86 -7.45 4.04 -19.15
N LYS A 87 -6.72 4.18 -20.25
CA LYS A 87 -7.03 3.62 -21.56
C LYS A 87 -5.84 2.85 -22.08
N LEU A 88 -6.06 1.60 -22.49
CA LEU A 88 -5.08 0.75 -23.15
C LEU A 88 -5.72 0.14 -24.40
N GLY A 89 -5.33 0.62 -25.58
CA GLY A 89 -6.00 0.27 -26.83
C GLY A 89 -7.48 0.65 -26.81
N GLU A 90 -8.36 -0.32 -27.05
CA GLU A 90 -9.83 -0.15 -27.02
C GLU A 90 -10.43 -0.22 -25.60
N ARG A 91 -9.64 -0.62 -24.59
CA ARG A 91 -10.13 -0.75 -23.22
C ARG A 91 -10.00 0.57 -22.49
N GLU A 92 -11.12 1.11 -22.01
CA GLU A 92 -11.17 2.33 -21.19
C GLU A 92 -11.75 2.03 -19.80
N LEU A 93 -11.13 2.60 -18.76
CA LEU A 93 -11.52 2.44 -17.36
C LEU A 93 -11.58 3.80 -16.65
N GLY A 94 -12.67 4.05 -15.92
CA GLY A 94 -12.84 5.28 -15.14
C GLY A 94 -13.48 6.42 -15.93
N GLU A 95 -13.43 7.63 -15.36
CA GLU A 95 -14.12 8.81 -15.90
C GLU A 95 -13.19 9.59 -16.84
N ARG A 96 -13.55 9.66 -18.12
CA ARG A 96 -12.78 10.38 -19.13
C ARG A 96 -12.81 11.90 -18.85
N PRO A 97 -11.66 12.55 -18.61
CA PRO A 97 -11.62 13.99 -18.40
C PRO A 97 -11.85 14.76 -19.70
N SER A 98 -12.53 15.90 -19.60
CA SER A 98 -12.75 16.81 -20.72
C SER A 98 -11.44 17.37 -21.27
N GLY A 99 -11.29 17.40 -22.60
CA GLY A 99 -10.10 17.93 -23.26
C GLY A 99 -8.93 16.94 -23.37
N LEU A 100 -9.14 15.68 -22.97
CA LEU A 100 -8.14 14.62 -23.15
C LEU A 100 -7.83 14.33 -24.62
N GLU A 101 -8.81 14.50 -25.53
CA GLU A 101 -8.64 14.17 -26.96
C GLU A 101 -7.38 14.82 -27.55
N LYS A 102 -7.16 16.10 -27.25
CA LYS A 102 -6.02 16.87 -27.78
C LYS A 102 -4.67 16.33 -27.33
N ILE A 103 -4.59 15.77 -26.12
CA ILE A 103 -3.35 15.22 -25.56
C ILE A 103 -3.17 13.78 -26.03
N GLU A 104 -4.26 13.02 -26.09
CA GLU A 104 -4.27 11.65 -26.60
C GLU A 104 -3.79 11.61 -28.06
N GLU A 105 -4.22 12.52 -28.92
CA GLU A 105 -3.84 12.55 -30.35
C GLU A 105 -2.36 12.88 -30.59
N LEU A 106 -1.63 13.35 -29.57
CA LEU A 106 -0.21 13.66 -29.72
C LEU A 106 0.61 12.40 -30.06
N ASP A 107 1.49 12.55 -31.04
CA ASP A 107 2.42 11.51 -31.45
C ASP A 107 3.70 11.61 -30.61
N ALA A 108 3.63 11.05 -29.40
CA ALA A 108 4.75 10.98 -28.47
C ALA A 108 4.89 9.55 -27.91
N ASP A 109 6.13 9.09 -27.80
CA ASP A 109 6.47 7.81 -27.15
C ASP A 109 6.25 7.87 -25.63
N PHE A 110 6.53 9.03 -25.05
CA PHE A 110 6.27 9.34 -23.66
C PHE A 110 5.90 10.82 -23.54
N LEU A 111 4.77 11.09 -22.88
CA LEU A 111 4.32 12.42 -22.56
C LEU A 111 3.74 12.41 -21.16
N GLN A 112 4.12 13.42 -20.39
CA GLN A 112 3.49 13.75 -19.12
C GLN A 112 3.15 15.22 -19.13
N ALA A 113 1.87 15.52 -19.17
CA ALA A 113 1.35 16.88 -19.32
C ALA A 113 0.34 17.20 -18.22
N ARG A 114 0.24 18.47 -17.85
CA ARG A 114 -0.77 18.94 -16.90
C ARG A 114 -2.04 19.33 -17.68
N LEU A 115 -3.18 18.79 -17.27
CA LEU A 115 -4.51 19.11 -17.78
C LEU A 115 -5.37 19.60 -16.60
N GLY A 116 -5.40 20.93 -16.42
CA GLY A 116 -6.04 21.55 -15.26
C GLY A 116 -5.33 21.18 -13.95
N GLU A 117 -6.06 20.50 -13.06
CA GLU A 117 -5.54 19.99 -11.78
C GLU A 117 -5.00 18.56 -11.86
N ARG A 118 -5.18 17.90 -13.00
CA ARG A 118 -4.75 16.51 -13.21
C ARG A 118 -3.50 16.47 -14.10
N TYR A 119 -2.82 15.34 -14.05
CA TYR A 119 -1.74 14.99 -14.97
C TYR A 119 -2.21 13.89 -15.91
N VAL A 120 -1.87 14.04 -17.18
CA VAL A 120 -2.11 13.07 -18.24
C VAL A 120 -0.78 12.44 -18.62
N TYR A 121 -0.78 11.12 -18.75
CA TYR A 121 0.36 10.33 -19.20
C TYR A 121 -0.03 9.65 -20.49
N VAL A 122 0.78 9.81 -21.52
CA VAL A 122 0.69 9.03 -22.76
C VAL A 122 1.99 8.27 -22.91
N MET A 123 1.90 6.95 -23.06
CA MET A 123 3.06 6.09 -23.25
C MET A 123 2.81 5.14 -24.40
N ARG A 124 3.79 5.01 -25.30
CA ARG A 124 3.77 4.06 -26.40
C ARG A 124 4.94 3.11 -26.30
N ARG A 125 4.66 1.83 -26.44
CA ARG A 125 5.66 0.78 -26.38
C ARG A 125 5.14 -0.47 -27.08
N GLY A 126 5.95 -1.09 -27.94
CA GLY A 126 5.59 -2.35 -28.62
C GLY A 126 4.29 -2.27 -29.45
N GLY A 127 3.95 -1.10 -30.01
CA GLY A 127 2.69 -0.86 -30.72
C GLY A 127 1.47 -0.65 -29.82
N LYS A 128 1.61 -0.73 -28.50
CA LYS A 128 0.57 -0.46 -27.50
C LYS A 128 0.64 0.99 -27.06
N LYS A 129 -0.51 1.59 -26.79
CA LYS A 129 -0.65 2.96 -26.30
C LYS A 129 -1.45 2.96 -25.01
N LEU A 130 -0.81 3.42 -23.94
CA LEU A 130 -1.42 3.68 -22.64
C LEU A 130 -1.69 5.17 -22.51
N VAL A 131 -2.92 5.54 -22.16
CA VAL A 131 -3.29 6.88 -21.73
C VAL A 131 -3.83 6.79 -20.32
N ALA A 132 -3.19 7.45 -19.35
CA ALA A 132 -3.63 7.43 -17.97
C ALA A 132 -3.76 8.86 -17.43
N VAL A 133 -4.63 9.04 -16.44
CA VAL A 133 -4.85 10.33 -15.78
C VAL A 133 -4.85 10.15 -14.28
N GLY A 134 -4.10 10.99 -13.58
CA GLY A 134 -4.04 10.99 -12.12
C GLY A 134 -3.74 12.37 -11.55
N ASN A 135 -3.61 12.44 -10.24
CA ASN A 135 -3.46 13.72 -9.52
C ASN A 135 -1.99 14.06 -9.17
N GLN A 136 -1.06 13.16 -9.46
CA GLN A 136 0.33 13.26 -8.99
C GLN A 136 1.31 13.21 -10.16
N TYR A 137 2.40 13.97 -10.12
CA TYR A 137 3.44 13.81 -11.12
C TYR A 137 4.14 12.45 -10.93
N LEU A 138 4.22 11.63 -11.97
CA LEU A 138 5.00 10.38 -11.96
C LEU A 138 6.50 10.68 -11.96
N ASP A 139 7.22 10.09 -11.03
CA ASP A 139 8.68 10.07 -11.07
C ASP A 139 9.20 9.14 -12.18
N TYR A 140 10.51 9.24 -12.45
CA TYR A 140 11.18 8.46 -13.50
C TYR A 140 10.99 6.95 -13.36
N LEU A 141 11.01 6.41 -12.13
CA LEU A 141 10.94 4.97 -11.90
C LEU A 141 9.50 4.47 -12.08
N THR A 142 8.51 5.27 -11.68
CA THR A 142 7.10 4.97 -11.95
C THR A 142 6.79 5.04 -13.44
N ALA A 143 7.34 6.02 -14.16
CA ALA A 143 7.24 6.08 -15.62
C ALA A 143 7.92 4.85 -16.28
N ARG A 144 9.09 4.46 -15.80
CA ARG A 144 9.81 3.29 -16.29
C ARG A 144 9.01 1.99 -16.07
N PHE A 145 8.43 1.83 -14.89
CA PHE A 145 7.56 0.72 -14.56
C PHE A 145 6.36 0.60 -15.52
N LEU A 146 5.73 1.73 -15.90
CA LEU A 146 4.64 1.73 -16.86
C LEU A 146 5.06 1.26 -18.26
N ILE A 147 6.28 1.60 -18.67
CA ILE A 147 6.86 1.10 -19.93
C ILE A 147 7.09 -0.41 -19.85
N GLU A 148 7.59 -0.92 -18.73
CA GLU A 148 7.80 -2.36 -18.54
C GLU A 148 6.49 -3.14 -18.46
N PHE A 149 5.46 -2.56 -17.83
CA PHE A 149 4.10 -3.10 -17.85
C PHE A 149 3.57 -3.24 -19.29
N LEU A 150 3.82 -2.26 -20.16
CA LEU A 150 3.43 -2.33 -21.57
C LEU A 150 4.19 -3.37 -22.39
N ASP A 151 5.42 -3.71 -22.01
CA ASP A 151 6.18 -4.81 -22.62
C ASP A 151 5.65 -6.18 -22.15
N TYR A 152 5.06 -6.26 -20.95
CA TYR A 152 4.54 -7.49 -20.34
C TYR A 152 3.14 -7.90 -20.82
N ILE A 153 2.18 -6.98 -20.76
CA ILE A 153 0.82 -7.18 -21.30
C ILE A 153 0.83 -7.05 -22.80
#